data_AF-A0A142CUN7-F1
#
_entry.id   AF-A0A142CUN7-F1
#
_cell.length_a   1.000
_cell.length_b   1.000
_cell.length_c   1.000
_cell.angle_alpha   90.00
_cell.angle_beta   90.00
_cell.angle_gamma   90.00
#
_symmetry.space_group_name_H-M   'P 1'
#
loop_
_entity.id
_entity.type
_entity.pdbx_description
1 polymer ?
#
loop_
_entity_poly.entity_id
_entity_poly.type
_entity_poly.pdbx_seq_one_letter_code
_entity_poly.pdbx_strand_id
1 'polypeptide(L)'
;MSELTFEVFISLTFLAAGLLTYSFRNKRNYLIGFRIGYTYMSDRAWRETNTFAGLFMMVFSVLLLGLALAGIGILAFILIMLAGVVFLTVAGFRIAKRAYEEEELSIEAPEKPIERIEVNVKPYLIAQLLGLAAYFVLAVLLWDKLPVRVAIHFNASGEPDSFAPKTVGTLLFPLVVYPLFLTMTYFLKEPAFAPLLRFSRKGWRAFAEFMTVMALGIVVIDSLMLLYNVGYVPSSWIGYSVWAFLIVTFGMIFRIFWVRGGAT
;
A
#
# COMPACT_ATOMS: atom_id res chain seq x y z
N MET A 1 20.84 -2.57 13.94
CA MET A 1 21.33 -2.18 12.60
C MET A 1 21.42 -0.67 12.57
N SER A 2 22.53 -0.08 12.12
CA SER A 2 22.62 1.38 12.00
C SER A 2 21.81 1.89 10.81
N GLU A 3 21.48 3.19 10.79
CA GLU A 3 20.76 3.85 9.68
C GLU A 3 21.52 3.64 8.36
N LEU A 4 22.84 3.89 8.37
CA LEU A 4 23.69 3.68 7.20
C LEU A 4 23.65 2.22 6.70
N THR A 5 23.68 1.22 7.59
CA THR A 5 23.58 -0.18 7.18
C THR A 5 22.24 -0.50 6.54
N PHE A 6 21.14 0.06 7.05
CA PHE A 6 19.81 -0.08 6.46
C PHE A 6 19.76 0.52 5.04
N GLU A 7 20.22 1.77 4.89
CA GLU A 7 20.17 2.50 3.62
C GLU A 7 21.03 1.84 2.52
N VAL A 8 22.24 1.37 2.89
CA VAL A 8 23.11 0.61 1.99
C VAL A 8 22.46 -0.71 1.59
N PHE A 9 21.89 -1.45 2.55
CA PHE A 9 21.20 -2.70 2.27
C PHE A 9 20.03 -2.52 1.28
N ILE A 10 19.21 -1.48 1.48
CA ILE A 10 18.11 -1.13 0.58
C ILE A 10 18.64 -0.80 -0.82
N SER A 11 19.68 0.04 -0.90
CA SER A 11 20.28 0.43 -2.18
C SER A 11 20.79 -0.79 -2.97
N LEU A 12 21.52 -1.70 -2.31
CA LEU A 12 22.01 -2.94 -2.93
C LEU A 12 20.87 -3.88 -3.33
N THR A 13 19.78 -3.91 -2.57
CA THR A 13 18.58 -4.69 -2.92
C THR A 13 17.95 -4.18 -4.21
N PHE A 14 17.81 -2.86 -4.39
CA PHE A 14 17.34 -2.27 -5.65
C PHE A 14 18.26 -2.58 -6.83
N LEU A 15 19.58 -2.54 -6.61
CA LEU A 15 20.55 -2.90 -7.65
C LEU A 15 20.38 -4.35 -8.11
N ALA A 16 20.32 -5.28 -7.16
CA ALA A 16 20.13 -6.71 -7.43
C ALA A 16 18.78 -6.97 -8.13
N ALA A 17 17.69 -6.37 -7.64
CA ALA A 17 16.37 -6.46 -8.25
C ALA A 17 16.37 -5.89 -9.68
N GLY A 18 17.06 -4.77 -9.91
CA GLY A 18 17.24 -4.15 -11.22
C GLY A 18 17.97 -5.05 -12.21
N LEU A 19 19.10 -5.62 -11.79
CA LEU A 19 19.91 -6.54 -12.60
C LEU A 19 19.11 -7.81 -12.97
N LEU A 20 18.42 -8.41 -12.00
CA LEU A 20 17.59 -9.59 -12.24
C LEU A 20 16.43 -9.25 -13.20
N THR A 21 15.69 -8.18 -12.92
CA THR A 21 14.56 -7.74 -13.75
C THR A 21 15.01 -7.47 -15.20
N TYR A 22 16.14 -6.81 -15.38
CA TYR A 22 16.70 -6.55 -16.71
C TYR A 22 17.16 -7.84 -17.41
N SER A 23 17.80 -8.77 -16.69
CA SER A 23 18.30 -10.03 -17.27
C SER A 23 17.18 -10.93 -17.77
N PHE A 24 16.05 -10.95 -17.07
CA PHE A 24 14.87 -11.76 -17.43
C PHE A 24 13.86 -11.04 -18.34
N ARG A 25 14.15 -9.82 -18.82
CA ARG A 25 13.24 -9.05 -19.68
C ARG A 25 12.85 -9.75 -20.99
N ASN A 26 13.66 -10.70 -21.46
CA ASN A 26 13.41 -11.45 -22.70
C ASN A 26 12.75 -12.83 -22.48
N LYS A 27 12.52 -13.23 -21.22
CA LYS A 27 11.84 -14.50 -20.88
C LYS A 27 10.82 -14.27 -19.78
N ARG A 28 9.54 -14.37 -20.15
CA ARG A 28 8.43 -14.30 -19.19
C ARG A 28 8.55 -15.41 -18.16
N ASN A 29 8.41 -15.05 -16.90
CA ASN A 29 8.49 -15.99 -15.79
C ASN A 29 7.69 -15.46 -14.60
N TYR A 30 7.33 -16.35 -13.68
CA TYR A 30 6.47 -15.99 -12.56
C TYR A 30 7.23 -15.41 -11.35
N LEU A 31 8.56 -15.46 -11.34
CA LEU A 31 9.37 -15.16 -10.16
C LEU A 31 10.01 -13.76 -10.20
N ILE A 32 10.58 -13.38 -11.34
CA ILE A 32 11.45 -12.23 -11.52
C ILE A 32 10.83 -11.29 -12.56
N GLY A 33 10.63 -10.03 -12.16
CA GLY A 33 10.20 -8.95 -13.05
C GLY A 33 9.10 -8.05 -12.48
N PHE A 34 8.83 -6.96 -13.18
CA PHE A 34 7.68 -6.09 -13.00
C PHE A 34 6.43 -6.79 -13.53
N ARG A 35 5.61 -7.28 -12.62
CA ARG A 35 4.53 -8.24 -12.89
C ARG A 35 3.17 -7.62 -12.59
N ILE A 36 2.56 -7.04 -13.61
CA ILE A 36 1.19 -6.52 -13.59
C ILE A 36 0.37 -7.16 -14.71
N GLY A 37 -0.97 -7.19 -14.62
CA GLY A 37 -1.85 -7.93 -15.54
C GLY A 37 -1.42 -7.85 -17.02
N TYR A 38 -1.18 -6.65 -17.54
CA TYR A 38 -0.72 -6.41 -18.92
C TYR A 38 0.59 -7.13 -19.29
N THR A 39 1.58 -7.15 -18.39
CA THR A 39 2.87 -7.85 -18.63
C THR A 39 2.72 -9.37 -18.69
N TYR A 40 1.64 -9.94 -18.15
CA TYR A 40 1.32 -11.36 -18.31
C TYR A 40 0.55 -11.67 -19.58
N MET A 41 -0.07 -10.67 -20.20
CA MET A 41 -0.91 -10.85 -21.39
C MET A 41 -0.14 -10.57 -22.70
N SER A 42 0.97 -9.83 -22.65
CA SER A 42 1.74 -9.41 -23.85
C SER A 42 3.25 -9.57 -23.67
N ASP A 43 3.92 -10.13 -24.70
CA ASP A 43 5.38 -10.29 -24.71
C ASP A 43 6.08 -8.95 -24.86
N ARG A 44 5.47 -8.06 -25.65
CA ARG A 44 5.96 -6.70 -25.83
C ARG A 44 5.87 -5.90 -24.53
N ALA A 45 4.70 -5.93 -23.86
CA ALA A 45 4.49 -5.28 -22.58
C ALA A 45 5.43 -5.84 -21.50
N TRP A 46 5.65 -7.16 -21.46
CA TRP A 46 6.65 -7.77 -20.60
C TRP A 46 8.04 -7.18 -20.85
N ARG A 47 8.51 -7.23 -22.10
CA ARG A 47 9.87 -6.82 -22.45
C ARG A 47 10.11 -5.34 -22.20
N GLU A 48 9.23 -4.48 -22.68
CA GLU A 48 9.38 -3.02 -22.54
C GLU A 48 9.33 -2.60 -21.06
N THR A 49 8.36 -3.10 -20.30
CA THR A 49 8.21 -2.75 -18.88
C THR A 49 9.37 -3.26 -18.04
N ASN A 50 9.84 -4.49 -18.26
CA ASN A 50 10.98 -5.05 -17.52
C ASN A 50 12.32 -4.42 -17.93
N THR A 51 12.45 -3.98 -19.19
CA THR A 51 13.60 -3.17 -19.64
C THR A 51 13.66 -1.86 -18.85
N PHE A 52 12.55 -1.12 -18.83
CA PHE A 52 12.44 0.13 -18.09
C PHE A 52 12.67 -0.08 -16.59
N ALA A 53 11.93 -1.00 -15.97
CA ALA A 53 11.97 -1.23 -14.53
C ALA A 53 13.36 -1.66 -14.07
N GLY A 54 13.99 -2.58 -14.81
CA GLY A 54 15.35 -3.03 -14.52
C GLY A 54 16.35 -1.88 -14.56
N LEU A 55 16.34 -1.09 -15.64
CA LEU A 55 17.26 0.04 -15.80
C LEU A 55 17.02 1.14 -14.76
N PHE A 56 15.76 1.49 -14.52
CA PHE A 56 15.38 2.47 -13.50
C PHE A 56 15.89 2.05 -12.13
N MET A 57 15.64 0.81 -11.70
CA MET A 57 16.09 0.32 -10.39
C MET A 57 17.62 0.36 -10.25
N MET A 58 18.36 0.03 -11.31
CA MET A 58 19.83 0.14 -11.29
C MET A 58 20.30 1.59 -11.13
N VAL A 59 19.78 2.54 -11.92
CA VAL A 59 20.15 3.96 -11.80
C VAL A 59 19.71 4.54 -10.46
N PHE A 60 18.49 4.22 -10.04
CA PHE A 60 17.92 4.68 -8.78
C PHE A 60 18.68 4.13 -7.57
N SER A 61 19.19 2.89 -7.65
CA SER A 61 20.04 2.32 -6.61
C SER A 61 21.36 3.08 -6.42
N VAL A 62 21.96 3.58 -7.50
CA VAL A 62 23.18 4.40 -7.44
C VAL A 62 22.88 5.74 -6.78
N LEU A 63 21.74 6.36 -7.11
CA LEU A 63 21.28 7.58 -6.45
C LEU A 63 21.08 7.35 -4.94
N LEU A 64 20.33 6.30 -4.56
CA LEU A 64 20.09 5.98 -3.15
C LEU A 64 21.40 5.70 -2.40
N LEU A 65 22.32 4.95 -2.99
CA LEU A 65 23.62 4.68 -2.38
C LEU A 65 24.41 5.98 -2.18
N GLY A 66 24.38 6.89 -3.15
CA GLY A 66 25.01 8.21 -3.02
C GLY A 66 24.42 9.04 -1.88
N LEU A 67 23.09 9.03 -1.72
CA LEU A 67 22.41 9.73 -0.61
C LEU A 67 22.78 9.15 0.76
N ALA A 68 22.86 7.81 0.85
CA ALA A 68 23.27 7.11 2.07
C ALA A 68 24.71 7.47 2.47
N LEU A 69 25.65 7.43 1.51
CA LEU A 69 27.05 7.78 1.75
C LEU A 69 27.27 9.27 2.04
N ALA A 70 26.39 10.13 1.54
CA ALA A 70 26.38 11.56 1.86
C ALA A 70 25.80 11.88 3.25
N GLY A 71 25.26 10.89 3.98
CA GLY A 71 24.70 11.07 5.31
C GLY A 71 23.42 11.90 5.31
N ILE A 72 22.62 11.83 4.24
CA ILE A 72 21.30 12.47 4.19
C ILE A 72 20.40 11.84 5.26
N GLY A 73 19.65 12.67 5.99
CA GLY A 73 18.79 12.19 7.08
C GLY A 73 17.81 11.12 6.62
N ILE A 74 17.64 10.07 7.43
CA ILE A 74 16.86 8.87 7.13
C ILE A 74 15.43 9.16 6.63
N LEU A 75 14.79 10.23 7.14
CA LEU A 75 13.45 10.62 6.68
C LEU A 75 13.47 11.06 5.20
N ALA A 76 14.44 11.87 4.79
CA ALA A 76 14.56 12.31 3.41
C ALA A 76 14.93 11.14 2.49
N PHE A 77 15.82 10.25 2.94
CA PHE A 77 16.12 9.01 2.22
C PHE A 77 14.87 8.17 1.96
N ILE A 78 14.06 7.92 3.00
CA ILE A 78 12.82 7.14 2.89
C ILE A 78 11.83 7.82 1.95
N LEU A 79 11.63 9.14 2.05
CA LEU A 79 10.71 9.88 1.19
C LEU A 79 11.12 9.81 -0.29
N ILE A 80 12.42 9.95 -0.59
CA ILE A 80 12.95 9.83 -1.95
C ILE A 80 12.77 8.40 -2.45
N MET A 81 13.12 7.39 -1.65
CA MET A 81 12.92 5.98 -1.97
C MET A 81 11.45 5.69 -2.32
N LEU A 82 10.51 6.12 -1.47
CA LEU A 82 9.08 5.92 -1.67
C LEU A 82 8.59 6.63 -2.94
N ALA A 83 9.02 7.87 -3.18
CA ALA A 83 8.71 8.59 -4.41
C ALA A 83 9.21 7.84 -5.66
N GLY A 84 10.41 7.26 -5.60
CA GLY A 84 10.96 6.43 -6.67
C GLY A 84 10.18 5.13 -6.89
N VAL A 85 9.72 4.46 -5.82
CA VAL A 85 8.85 3.27 -5.92
C VAL A 85 7.52 3.63 -6.57
N VAL A 86 6.86 4.71 -6.11
CA VAL A 86 5.60 5.18 -6.70
C VAL A 86 5.80 5.53 -8.17
N PHE A 87 6.88 6.24 -8.52
CA PHE A 87 7.21 6.56 -9.89
C PHE A 87 7.41 5.29 -10.73
N LEU A 88 8.20 4.32 -10.26
CA LEU A 88 8.42 3.04 -10.93
C LEU A 88 7.09 2.31 -11.18
N THR A 89 6.21 2.25 -10.19
CA THR A 89 4.91 1.59 -10.31
C THR A 89 4.00 2.30 -11.32
N VAL A 90 3.87 3.62 -11.24
CA VAL A 90 3.00 4.40 -12.13
C VAL A 90 3.54 4.38 -13.57
N ALA A 91 4.83 4.63 -13.75
CA ALA A 91 5.47 4.60 -15.06
C ALA A 91 5.45 3.20 -15.66
N GLY A 92 5.79 2.17 -14.87
CA GLY A 92 5.74 0.77 -15.28
C GLY A 92 4.34 0.31 -15.68
N PHE A 93 3.31 0.70 -14.91
CA PHE A 93 1.92 0.45 -15.28
C PHE A 93 1.54 1.12 -16.61
N ARG A 94 1.91 2.39 -16.80
CA ARG A 94 1.61 3.12 -18.04
C ARG A 94 2.31 2.51 -19.26
N ILE A 95 3.58 2.11 -19.12
CA ILE A 95 4.34 1.43 -20.18
C ILE A 95 3.69 0.08 -20.49
N ALA A 96 3.40 -0.73 -19.47
CA ALA A 96 2.77 -2.03 -19.65
C ALA A 96 1.40 -1.93 -20.33
N LYS A 97 0.57 -0.99 -19.87
CA LYS A 97 -0.75 -0.72 -20.44
C LYS A 97 -0.63 -0.30 -21.90
N ARG A 98 0.21 0.70 -22.21
CA ARG A 98 0.40 1.21 -23.57
C ARG A 98 0.91 0.13 -24.52
N ALA A 99 1.94 -0.62 -24.11
CA ALA A 99 2.51 -1.68 -24.95
C ALA A 99 1.51 -2.82 -25.21
N TYR A 100 0.68 -3.14 -24.23
CA TYR A 100 -0.42 -4.10 -24.39
C TYR A 100 -1.52 -3.56 -25.29
N GLU A 101 -2.01 -2.34 -25.08
CA GLU A 101 -3.04 -1.71 -25.90
C GLU A 101 -2.59 -1.58 -27.36
N GLU A 102 -1.33 -1.22 -27.63
CA GLU A 102 -0.80 -1.17 -28.99
C GLU A 102 -0.74 -2.56 -29.67
N GLU A 103 -0.47 -3.63 -28.90
CA GLU A 103 -0.49 -5.01 -29.41
C GLU A 103 -1.92 -5.52 -29.57
N GLU A 104 -2.83 -5.19 -28.64
CA GLU A 104 -4.24 -5.57 -28.68
C GLU A 104 -5.02 -4.83 -29.78
N LEU A 105 -4.80 -3.52 -29.97
CA LEU A 105 -5.41 -2.73 -31.05
C LEU A 105 -4.95 -3.18 -32.45
N SER A 106 -3.83 -3.91 -32.53
CA SER A 106 -3.38 -4.54 -33.78
C SER A 106 -4.17 -5.82 -34.13
N ILE A 107 -4.98 -6.31 -33.20
CA ILE A 107 -5.86 -7.48 -33.33
C ILE A 107 -7.31 -6.97 -33.28
N GLU A 108 -8.16 -7.41 -34.20
CA GLU A 108 -9.58 -7.03 -34.17
C GLU A 108 -10.24 -7.67 -32.94
N ALA A 109 -10.49 -6.87 -31.90
CA ALA A 109 -10.92 -7.37 -30.61
C ALA A 109 -12.42 -7.76 -30.63
N PRO A 110 -12.80 -8.96 -30.18
CA PRO A 110 -14.20 -9.24 -29.88
C PRO A 110 -14.63 -8.35 -28.71
N GLU A 111 -15.78 -7.69 -28.83
CA GLU A 111 -16.32 -6.84 -27.77
C GLU A 111 -16.49 -7.64 -26.48
N LYS A 112 -15.64 -7.34 -25.48
CA LYS A 112 -15.75 -7.93 -24.16
C LYS A 112 -16.74 -7.09 -23.36
N PRO A 113 -17.82 -7.66 -22.82
CA PRO A 113 -18.75 -6.91 -21.99
C PRO A 113 -18.01 -6.37 -20.76
N ILE A 114 -18.05 -5.04 -20.58
CA ILE A 114 -17.43 -4.36 -19.45
C ILE A 114 -18.25 -4.72 -18.20
N GLU A 115 -17.72 -5.59 -17.34
CA GLU A 115 -18.32 -5.87 -16.04
C GLU A 115 -18.16 -4.64 -15.14
N ARG A 116 -19.26 -3.94 -14.88
CA ARG A 116 -19.27 -2.74 -14.04
C ARG A 116 -19.46 -3.12 -12.58
N ILE A 117 -18.61 -2.62 -11.71
CA ILE A 117 -18.77 -2.77 -10.26
C ILE A 117 -19.89 -1.84 -9.80
N GLU A 118 -21.02 -2.43 -9.39
CA GLU A 118 -22.18 -1.68 -8.94
C GLU A 118 -22.12 -1.36 -7.43
N VAL A 119 -21.19 -0.48 -7.04
CA VAL A 119 -21.08 -0.01 -5.66
C VAL A 119 -21.03 1.52 -5.62
N ASN A 120 -21.93 2.13 -4.86
CA ASN A 120 -21.82 3.55 -4.54
C ASN A 120 -20.70 3.75 -3.49
N VAL A 121 -19.51 4.15 -3.95
CA VAL A 121 -18.33 4.29 -3.09
C VAL A 121 -18.35 5.53 -2.19
N LYS A 122 -19.18 6.54 -2.49
CA LYS A 122 -19.18 7.84 -1.79
C LYS A 122 -19.32 7.73 -0.26
N PRO A 123 -20.31 7.00 0.31
CA PRO A 123 -20.44 6.91 1.77
C PRO A 123 -19.21 6.29 2.44
N TYR A 124 -18.59 5.30 1.81
CA TYR A 124 -17.38 4.65 2.31
C TYR A 124 -16.19 5.63 2.33
N LEU A 125 -15.97 6.33 1.22
CA LEU A 125 -14.90 7.34 1.13
C LEU A 125 -15.11 8.48 2.14
N ILE A 126 -16.36 8.94 2.32
CA ILE A 126 -16.67 9.98 3.32
C ILE A 126 -16.34 9.48 4.73
N ALA A 127 -16.77 8.26 5.09
CA ALA A 127 -16.47 7.70 6.41
C ALA A 127 -14.96 7.56 6.65
N GLN A 128 -14.21 7.09 5.65
CA GLN A 128 -12.76 7.00 5.70
C GLN A 128 -12.12 8.38 5.88
N LEU A 129 -12.48 9.36 5.03
CA LEU A 129 -11.93 10.72 5.13
C LEU A 129 -12.26 11.39 6.48
N LEU A 130 -13.47 11.18 7.01
CA LEU A 130 -13.86 11.67 8.34
C LEU A 130 -13.05 11.00 9.45
N GLY A 131 -12.82 9.68 9.37
CA GLY A 131 -11.97 8.97 10.32
C GLY A 131 -10.53 9.48 10.31
N LEU A 132 -9.95 9.67 9.12
CA LEU A 132 -8.61 10.23 8.98
C LEU A 132 -8.53 11.67 9.50
N ALA A 133 -9.53 12.51 9.20
CA ALA A 133 -9.60 13.86 9.72
C ALA A 133 -9.70 13.88 11.25
N ALA A 134 -10.52 13.00 11.85
CA ALA A 134 -10.63 12.87 13.30
C ALA A 134 -9.30 12.48 13.94
N TYR A 135 -8.54 11.58 13.32
CA TYR A 135 -7.19 11.23 13.76
C TYR A 135 -6.26 12.45 13.76
N PHE A 136 -6.20 13.21 12.66
CA PHE A 136 -5.32 14.38 12.59
C PHE A 136 -5.74 15.51 13.54
N VAL A 137 -7.05 15.71 13.75
CA VAL A 137 -7.54 16.63 14.77
C VAL A 137 -7.05 16.19 16.15
N LEU A 138 -7.18 14.91 16.51
CA LEU A 138 -6.67 14.38 17.77
C LEU A 138 -5.15 14.56 17.90
N ALA A 139 -4.39 14.26 16.83
CA ALA A 139 -2.94 14.43 16.79
C ALA A 139 -2.52 15.89 17.04
N VAL A 140 -3.21 16.85 16.43
CA VAL A 140 -2.96 18.29 16.64
C VAL A 140 -3.29 18.70 18.07
N LEU A 141 -4.44 18.27 18.61
CA LEU A 141 -4.86 18.58 19.98
C LEU A 141 -3.92 18.02 21.05
N LEU A 142 -3.23 16.91 20.76
CA LEU A 142 -2.29 16.26 21.66
C LEU A 142 -0.82 16.59 21.37
N TRP A 143 -0.53 17.38 20.34
CA TRP A 143 0.83 17.54 19.80
C TRP A 143 1.88 18.01 20.81
N ASP A 144 1.48 18.97 21.66
CA ASP A 144 2.34 19.56 22.68
C ASP A 144 2.49 18.66 23.92
N LYS A 145 1.58 17.70 24.08
CA LYS A 145 1.60 16.71 25.17
C LYS A 145 2.40 15.46 24.81
N LEU A 146 2.66 15.23 23.52
CA LEU A 146 3.41 14.07 23.07
C LEU A 146 4.90 14.21 23.45
N PRO A 147 5.51 13.15 24.02
CA PRO A 147 6.94 13.14 24.30
C PRO A 147 7.76 13.24 23.00
N VAL A 148 9.04 13.64 23.09
CA VAL A 148 9.94 13.76 21.93
C VAL A 148 10.03 12.44 21.16
N ARG A 149 10.03 11.31 21.87
CA ARG A 149 9.92 9.96 21.30
C ARG A 149 8.66 9.28 21.80
N VAL A 150 7.93 8.69 20.87
CA VAL A 150 6.66 7.98 21.12
C VAL A 150 6.84 6.49 20.86
N ALA A 151 6.14 5.65 21.62
CA ALA A 151 6.01 4.23 21.36
C ALA A 151 5.26 4.01 20.04
N ILE A 152 5.80 3.14 19.19
CA ILE A 152 5.25 2.79 17.87
C ILE A 152 4.98 1.30 17.68
N HIS A 153 5.40 0.46 18.63
CA HIS A 153 5.17 -0.99 18.61
C HIS A 153 5.09 -1.52 20.05
N PHE A 154 4.37 -2.62 20.22
CA PHE A 154 4.16 -3.30 21.49
C PHE A 154 4.37 -4.80 21.32
N ASN A 155 5.03 -5.43 22.29
CA ASN A 155 5.25 -6.86 22.29
C ASN A 155 3.97 -7.66 22.64
N ALA A 156 4.05 -8.99 22.59
CA ALA A 156 2.91 -9.87 22.90
C ALA A 156 2.40 -9.75 24.35
N SER A 157 3.21 -9.21 25.26
CA SER A 157 2.83 -8.91 26.65
C SER A 157 2.15 -7.54 26.79
N GLY A 158 2.04 -6.76 25.72
CA GLY A 158 1.46 -5.42 25.72
C GLY A 158 2.40 -4.33 26.25
N GLU A 159 3.71 -4.56 26.24
CA GLU A 159 4.71 -3.57 26.64
C GLU A 159 5.32 -2.88 25.40
N PRO A 160 5.59 -1.56 25.45
CA PRO A 160 6.21 -0.87 24.32
C PRO A 160 7.65 -1.34 24.13
N ASP A 161 8.01 -1.77 22.92
CA ASP A 161 9.33 -2.30 22.59
C ASP A 161 10.00 -1.60 21.40
N SER A 162 9.31 -0.65 20.75
CA SER A 162 9.88 0.20 19.70
C SER A 162 9.39 1.64 19.81
N PHE A 163 10.28 2.59 19.52
CA PHE A 163 10.04 4.02 19.70
C PHE A 163 10.59 4.83 18.52
N ALA A 164 9.88 5.88 18.11
CA ALA A 164 10.31 6.80 17.05
C ALA A 164 10.14 8.26 17.49
N PRO A 165 10.80 9.24 16.82
CA PRO A 165 10.48 10.65 16.99
C PRO A 165 8.98 10.91 16.79
N LYS A 166 8.37 11.81 17.56
CA LYS A 166 6.91 12.04 17.51
C LYS A 166 6.38 12.36 16.12
N THR A 167 7.15 13.09 15.31
CA THR A 167 6.78 13.38 13.92
C THR A 167 6.67 12.12 13.07
N VAL A 168 7.61 11.17 13.24
CA VAL A 168 7.60 9.89 12.52
C VAL A 168 6.48 9.00 13.05
N GLY A 169 6.40 8.82 14.37
CA GLY A 169 5.41 7.92 14.99
C GLY A 169 3.96 8.35 14.81
N THR A 170 3.70 9.67 14.74
CA THR A 170 2.35 10.22 14.57
C THR A 170 1.96 10.44 13.10
N LEU A 171 2.90 10.66 12.18
CA LEU A 171 2.53 11.03 10.80
C LEU A 171 2.81 9.93 9.78
N LEU A 172 3.90 9.18 9.90
CA LEU A 172 4.33 8.28 8.84
C LEU A 172 3.34 7.15 8.60
N PHE A 173 2.90 6.48 9.66
CA PHE A 173 2.06 5.29 9.54
C PHE A 173 0.69 5.59 8.92
N PRO A 174 -0.07 6.61 9.38
CA PRO A 174 -1.31 7.03 8.71
C PRO A 174 -1.07 7.45 7.25
N LEU A 175 0.00 8.19 6.95
CA LEU A 175 0.25 8.67 5.59
C LEU A 175 0.67 7.58 4.60
N VAL A 176 1.22 6.45 5.07
CA VAL A 176 1.62 5.34 4.20
C VAL A 176 0.48 4.33 4.05
N VAL A 177 -0.17 3.95 5.14
CA VAL A 177 -1.14 2.85 5.14
C VAL A 177 -2.54 3.34 4.75
N TYR A 178 -2.97 4.52 5.21
CA TYR A 178 -4.34 4.99 4.99
C TYR A 178 -4.68 5.23 3.51
N PRO A 179 -3.79 5.81 2.68
CA PRO A 179 -4.07 6.00 1.26
C PRO A 179 -4.34 4.69 0.51
N LEU A 180 -3.81 3.55 0.98
CA LEU A 180 -4.11 2.25 0.38
C LEU A 180 -5.62 1.97 0.42
N PHE A 181 -6.27 2.12 1.59
CA PHE A 181 -7.70 1.82 1.75
C PHE A 181 -8.59 2.78 0.96
N LEU A 182 -8.25 4.07 0.97
CA LEU A 182 -8.93 5.09 0.16
C LEU A 182 -8.84 4.76 -1.33
N THR A 183 -7.64 4.43 -1.80
CA THR A 183 -7.37 4.15 -3.21
C THR A 183 -8.08 2.87 -3.65
N MET A 184 -8.02 1.79 -2.86
CA MET A 184 -8.72 0.54 -3.16
C MET A 184 -10.24 0.73 -3.19
N THR A 185 -10.80 1.55 -2.30
CA THR A 185 -12.23 1.90 -2.32
C THR A 185 -12.58 2.75 -3.55
N TYR A 186 -11.72 3.70 -3.91
CA TYR A 186 -11.91 4.54 -5.10
C TYR A 186 -11.86 3.73 -6.40
N PHE A 187 -10.95 2.76 -6.51
CA PHE A 187 -10.82 1.89 -7.68
C PHE A 187 -12.02 0.99 -7.95
N LEU A 188 -12.96 0.85 -7.02
CA LEU A 188 -14.25 0.22 -7.32
C LEU A 188 -15.07 1.01 -8.35
N LYS A 189 -14.71 2.26 -8.65
CA LYS A 189 -15.28 3.01 -9.79
C LYS A 189 -14.71 2.59 -11.14
N GLU A 190 -13.54 1.95 -11.16
CA GLU A 190 -12.81 1.62 -12.36
C GLU A 190 -13.20 0.21 -12.83
N PRO A 191 -13.85 0.05 -14.00
CA PRO A 191 -14.27 -1.28 -14.47
C PRO A 191 -13.08 -2.24 -14.68
N ALA A 192 -11.88 -1.72 -14.96
CA ALA A 192 -10.66 -2.50 -15.08
C ALA A 192 -10.21 -3.16 -13.75
N PHE A 193 -10.77 -2.73 -12.61
CA PHE A 193 -10.51 -3.34 -11.31
C PHE A 193 -11.25 -4.68 -11.14
N ALA A 194 -12.42 -4.85 -11.77
CA ALA A 194 -13.24 -6.05 -11.63
C ALA A 194 -12.57 -7.34 -12.13
N PRO A 195 -11.95 -7.40 -13.32
CA PRO A 195 -11.32 -8.61 -13.83
C PRO A 195 -10.17 -9.16 -12.95
N LEU A 196 -9.59 -8.32 -12.07
CA LEU A 196 -8.54 -8.74 -11.14
C LEU A 196 -9.09 -9.57 -9.96
N LEU A 197 -10.37 -9.43 -9.63
CA LEU A 197 -11.02 -10.08 -8.48
C LEU A 197 -12.45 -10.52 -8.84
N ARG A 198 -12.74 -11.83 -8.84
CA ARG A 198 -14.06 -12.35 -9.23
C ARG A 198 -15.05 -12.36 -8.07
N PHE A 199 -15.58 -11.21 -7.70
CA PHE A 199 -16.61 -11.09 -6.66
C PHE A 199 -18.04 -11.00 -7.23
N SER A 200 -19.00 -11.52 -6.46
CA SER A 200 -20.43 -11.25 -6.72
C SER A 200 -20.74 -9.76 -6.48
N ARG A 201 -21.88 -9.27 -6.98
CA ARG A 201 -22.37 -7.91 -6.67
C ARG A 201 -22.38 -7.61 -5.17
N LYS A 202 -22.82 -8.57 -4.35
CA LYS A 202 -22.79 -8.45 -2.89
C LYS A 202 -21.35 -8.55 -2.33
N GLY A 203 -20.47 -9.32 -2.96
CA GLY A 203 -19.05 -9.39 -2.63
C GLY A 203 -18.32 -8.07 -2.84
N TRP A 204 -18.61 -7.34 -3.92
CA TRP A 204 -18.06 -6.00 -4.15
C TRP A 204 -18.47 -4.99 -3.07
N ARG A 205 -19.73 -5.04 -2.64
CA ARG A 205 -20.19 -4.24 -1.50
C ARG A 205 -19.46 -4.64 -0.21
N ALA A 206 -19.32 -5.95 0.05
CA ALA A 206 -18.58 -6.45 1.22
C ALA A 206 -17.11 -6.02 1.19
N PHE A 207 -16.49 -5.94 0.00
CA PHE A 207 -15.13 -5.43 -0.17
C PHE A 207 -15.02 -3.94 0.17
N ALA A 208 -15.95 -3.10 -0.27
CA ALA A 208 -15.98 -1.67 0.11
C ALA A 208 -16.14 -1.48 1.64
N GLU A 209 -17.01 -2.29 2.25
CA GLU A 209 -17.19 -2.33 3.69
C GLU A 209 -15.91 -2.79 4.40
N PHE A 210 -15.24 -3.81 3.88
CA PHE A 210 -13.97 -4.31 4.40
C PHE A 210 -12.88 -3.22 4.37
N MET A 211 -12.68 -2.55 3.23
CA MET A 211 -11.73 -1.43 3.13
C MET A 211 -12.04 -0.32 4.14
N THR A 212 -13.32 -0.03 4.38
CA THR A 212 -13.75 0.97 5.36
C THR A 212 -13.48 0.54 6.80
N VAL A 213 -13.74 -0.72 7.13
CA VAL A 213 -13.39 -1.28 8.44
C VAL A 213 -11.89 -1.27 8.67
N MET A 214 -11.08 -1.59 7.65
CA MET A 214 -9.63 -1.52 7.75
C MET A 214 -9.15 -0.10 8.06
N ALA A 215 -9.64 0.87 7.28
CA ALA A 215 -9.31 2.27 7.46
C ALA A 215 -9.70 2.78 8.86
N LEU A 216 -10.93 2.55 9.31
CA LEU A 216 -11.39 3.01 10.62
C LEU A 216 -10.73 2.28 11.78
N GLY A 217 -10.46 0.98 11.63
CA GLY A 217 -9.77 0.20 12.66
C GLY A 217 -8.32 0.65 12.86
N ILE A 218 -7.61 0.97 11.77
CA ILE A 218 -6.28 1.58 11.87
C ILE A 218 -6.34 2.94 12.57
N VAL A 219 -7.31 3.81 12.23
CA VAL A 219 -7.51 5.09 12.93
C VAL A 219 -7.75 4.90 14.43
N VAL A 220 -8.53 3.89 14.83
CA VAL A 220 -8.77 3.58 16.25
C VAL A 220 -7.48 3.16 16.94
N ILE A 221 -6.70 2.26 16.33
CA ILE A 221 -5.43 1.78 16.88
C ILE A 221 -4.44 2.96 17.01
N ASP A 222 -4.27 3.76 15.95
CA ASP A 222 -3.37 4.90 15.95
C ASP A 222 -3.81 5.97 16.98
N SER A 223 -5.11 6.19 17.14
CA SER A 223 -5.65 7.11 18.15
C SER A 223 -5.38 6.61 19.57
N LEU A 224 -5.52 5.31 19.82
CA LEU A 224 -5.18 4.71 21.11
C LEU A 224 -3.67 4.79 21.39
N MET A 225 -2.83 4.67 20.36
CA MET A 225 -1.39 4.89 20.48
C MET A 225 -1.07 6.34 20.87
N LEU A 226 -1.75 7.34 20.29
CA LEU A 226 -1.60 8.74 20.72
C LEU A 226 -2.01 8.93 22.17
N LEU A 227 -3.18 8.40 22.55
CA LEU A 227 -3.70 8.48 23.91
C LEU A 227 -2.78 7.78 24.93
N TYR A 228 -2.18 6.66 24.55
CA TYR A 228 -1.20 5.96 25.37
C TYR A 228 0.06 6.80 25.58
N ASN A 229 0.59 7.39 24.49
CA ASN A 229 1.82 8.18 24.54
C ASN A 229 1.69 9.47 25.37
N VAL A 230 0.47 10.00 25.53
CA VAL A 230 0.20 11.11 26.45
C VAL A 230 -0.21 10.65 27.86
N GLY A 231 -0.26 9.34 28.12
CA GLY A 231 -0.57 8.75 29.41
C GLY A 231 -2.06 8.68 29.76
N TYR A 232 -2.97 8.82 28.78
CA TYR A 232 -4.42 8.80 29.01
C TYR A 232 -5.04 7.41 29.04
N VAL A 233 -4.38 6.42 28.41
CA VAL A 233 -4.84 5.02 28.43
C VAL A 233 -3.66 4.08 28.73
N PRO A 234 -3.89 2.95 29.42
CA PRO A 234 -2.85 1.94 29.62
C PRO A 234 -2.59 1.15 28.33
N SER A 235 -1.43 0.51 28.24
CA SER A 235 -1.02 -0.23 27.03
C SER A 235 -1.93 -1.43 26.71
N SER A 236 -2.64 -1.99 27.70
CA SER A 236 -3.59 -3.09 27.50
C SER A 236 -4.69 -2.75 26.49
N TRP A 237 -5.09 -1.48 26.38
CA TRP A 237 -6.10 -1.03 25.42
C TRP A 237 -5.64 -1.19 23.97
N ILE A 238 -4.34 -1.05 23.72
CA ILE A 238 -3.75 -1.26 22.41
C ILE A 238 -3.88 -2.75 22.05
N GLY A 239 -3.50 -3.65 22.97
CA GLY A 239 -3.66 -5.10 22.79
C GLY A 239 -5.11 -5.51 22.52
N TYR A 240 -6.06 -5.00 23.30
CA TYR A 240 -7.49 -5.28 23.08
C TYR A 240 -7.98 -4.78 21.72
N SER A 241 -7.55 -3.57 21.30
CA SER A 241 -7.94 -3.01 20.02
C SER A 241 -7.40 -3.82 18.84
N VAL A 242 -6.17 -4.34 18.93
CA VAL A 242 -5.57 -5.21 17.91
C VAL A 242 -6.32 -6.53 17.82
N TRP A 243 -6.62 -7.18 18.93
CA TRP A 243 -7.40 -8.42 18.92
C TRP A 243 -8.80 -8.23 18.35
N ALA A 244 -9.50 -7.17 18.77
CA ALA A 244 -10.80 -6.82 18.21
C ALA A 244 -10.71 -6.56 16.69
N PHE A 245 -9.69 -5.80 16.27
CA PHE A 245 -9.45 -5.50 14.86
C PHE A 245 -9.19 -6.76 14.03
N LEU A 246 -8.38 -7.69 14.53
CA LEU A 246 -8.11 -8.96 13.85
C LEU A 246 -9.37 -9.82 13.73
N ILE A 247 -10.15 -9.96 14.81
CA ILE A 247 -11.41 -10.72 14.79
C ILE A 247 -12.37 -10.15 13.73
N VAL A 248 -12.56 -8.83 13.73
CA VAL A 248 -13.42 -8.16 12.74
C VAL A 248 -12.86 -8.34 11.33
N THR A 249 -11.53 -8.24 11.16
CA THR A 249 -10.85 -8.45 9.87
C THR A 249 -11.12 -9.83 9.30
N PHE A 250 -10.92 -10.89 10.10
CA PHE A 250 -11.21 -12.26 9.66
C PHE A 250 -12.69 -12.46 9.33
N GLY A 251 -13.60 -11.89 10.14
CA GLY A 251 -15.03 -11.93 9.86
C GLY A 251 -15.40 -11.25 8.54
N MET A 252 -14.79 -10.10 8.24
CA MET A 252 -15.02 -9.37 6.99
C MET A 252 -14.44 -10.10 5.78
N ILE A 253 -13.25 -10.70 5.90
CA ILE A 253 -12.66 -11.54 4.85
C ILE A 253 -13.59 -12.71 4.53
N PHE A 254 -14.04 -13.45 5.55
CA PHE A 254 -14.98 -14.56 5.36
C PHE A 254 -16.25 -14.09 4.66
N ARG A 255 -16.78 -12.92 5.04
CA ARG A 255 -17.98 -12.34 4.43
C ARG A 255 -17.80 -11.99 2.95
N ILE A 256 -16.63 -11.52 2.51
CA ILE A 256 -16.37 -11.24 1.09
C ILE A 256 -16.59 -12.51 0.23
N PHE A 257 -16.09 -13.66 0.69
CA PHE A 257 -16.13 -14.92 -0.06
C PHE A 257 -17.41 -15.74 0.17
N TRP A 258 -17.98 -15.66 1.37
CA TRP A 258 -19.13 -16.49 1.76
C TRP A 258 -20.48 -15.88 1.38
N VAL A 259 -20.54 -14.59 1.07
CA VAL A 259 -21.76 -13.97 0.55
C VAL A 259 -21.99 -14.47 -0.87
N ARG A 260 -22.63 -15.66 -0.97
CA ARG A 260 -23.10 -16.26 -2.21
C ARG A 260 -23.94 -15.22 -2.95
N GLY A 261 -23.48 -14.83 -4.14
CA GLY A 261 -24.36 -14.21 -5.11
C GLY A 261 -25.44 -15.22 -5.44
N GLY A 262 -26.71 -14.90 -5.17
CA GLY A 262 -27.79 -15.61 -5.84
C GLY A 262 -27.57 -15.46 -7.33
N ALA A 263 -27.63 -16.56 -8.05
CA ALA A 263 -27.63 -16.54 -9.50
C ALA A 263 -28.82 -15.71 -9.97
N THR A 264 -28.55 -14.60 -10.65
CA THR A 264 -29.43 -13.96 -11.62
C THR A 264 -28.55 -13.34 -12.67
#